data_AF-A0A7Y6X692-F1
#
_entry.id   AF-A0A7Y6X692-F1
#
_cell.length_a   1.000
_cell.length_b   1.000
_cell.length_c   1.000
_cell.angle_alpha   90.00
_cell.angle_beta   90.00
_cell.angle_gamma   90.00
#
_symmetry.space_group_name_H-M   'P 1'
#
loop_
_entity.id
_entity.type
_entity.pdbx_description
1 polymer ?
#
loop_
_entity_poly.entity_id
_entity_poly.type
_entity_poly.pdbx_seq_one_letter_code
_entity_poly.pdbx_strand_id
1 'polypeptide(L)'
;MRRNLKQAWLWMLPVAFLSACGGAPEAMLEDGTLEEGAQALISAPPIPPSGNIADSTTLKGPLTIGGAVAGYPTTFPGYFGYTLQANAGAQLALEVTHLGSSMYLDTGLFLYGPKDANGSYGSTLHAQDDDAGYGTLSKLGLVTIPKTGEYLVVVGFVNAVDKQFRLQATCIGGTCLPNPQPAPAGATLTYVEQPLTERLQYALDTANTVREDMVSYVRRLDYQWPYAGEATLNQAAAAVLAQSRYSGYRGDPAPVVLTLTEMSNAMFLQFKPLLPVMLETYSNGTETVQVKRYYRTFSTGPNGDNWRWLYVVLLPQSYKVLVYEQTAHEI
;
A
#
# COMPACT_ATOMS: atom_id res chain seq x y z
N MET A 1 67.00 -37.28 -12.34
CA MET A 1 68.40 -36.78 -12.41
C MET A 1 68.37 -35.25 -12.41
N ARG A 2 69.08 -34.63 -11.44
CA ARG A 2 69.64 -33.25 -11.37
C ARG A 2 68.68 -32.05 -11.62
N ARG A 3 68.32 -31.22 -10.61
CA ARG A 3 69.03 -30.04 -10.01
C ARG A 3 69.35 -28.94 -11.05
N ASN A 4 69.08 -27.63 -10.90
CA ASN A 4 69.15 -26.67 -9.78
C ASN A 4 68.19 -25.46 -10.05
N LEU A 5 67.62 -24.66 -9.11
CA LEU A 5 68.01 -24.01 -7.84
C LEU A 5 68.77 -22.66 -7.97
N LYS A 6 68.28 -21.67 -7.19
CA LYS A 6 68.83 -20.36 -6.73
C LYS A 6 68.28 -19.13 -7.49
N GLN A 7 67.78 -18.07 -6.85
CA GLN A 7 68.24 -17.41 -5.62
C GLN A 7 67.11 -17.01 -4.66
N ALA A 8 67.37 -17.26 -3.38
CA ALA A 8 66.75 -16.65 -2.20
C ALA A 8 67.67 -15.56 -1.66
N TRP A 9 67.12 -14.64 -0.84
CA TRP A 9 67.71 -13.85 0.26
C TRP A 9 66.57 -12.91 0.72
N LEU A 10 65.79 -13.14 1.78
CA LEU A 10 66.06 -13.56 3.16
C LEU A 10 66.93 -12.55 3.92
N TRP A 11 66.27 -11.60 4.58
CA TRP A 11 66.74 -10.98 5.81
C TRP A 11 65.76 -11.34 6.95
N MET A 12 66.31 -12.00 7.96
CA MET A 12 65.71 -12.50 9.21
C MET A 12 65.56 -11.34 10.24
N LEU A 13 64.41 -11.19 10.93
CA LEU A 13 64.06 -11.61 12.33
C LEU A 13 64.86 -10.88 13.46
N PRO A 14 64.55 -11.07 14.76
CA PRO A 14 63.31 -10.79 15.52
C PRO A 14 63.61 -10.09 16.89
N VAL A 15 62.60 -9.59 17.61
CA VAL A 15 62.68 -9.51 19.09
C VAL A 15 61.36 -9.98 19.69
N ALA A 16 61.42 -11.12 20.37
CA ALA A 16 60.42 -11.60 21.29
C ALA A 16 60.76 -11.09 22.70
N PHE A 17 59.76 -10.67 23.46
CA PHE A 17 59.78 -10.79 24.91
C PHE A 17 58.45 -11.36 25.38
N LEU A 18 58.55 -12.52 26.03
CA LEU A 18 57.54 -13.23 26.77
C LEU A 18 57.25 -12.52 28.10
N SER A 19 55.98 -12.46 28.52
CA SER A 19 55.62 -12.66 29.93
C SER A 19 54.15 -13.04 30.11
N ALA A 20 53.97 -14.17 30.78
CA ALA A 20 52.86 -14.58 31.67
C ALA A 20 51.54 -15.11 31.07
N CYS A 21 51.36 -16.42 31.27
CA CYS A 21 50.15 -17.21 31.10
C CYS A 21 49.03 -16.87 32.08
N GLY A 22 47.78 -17.00 31.64
CA GLY A 22 46.65 -17.38 32.51
C GLY A 22 45.35 -16.62 32.24
N GLY A 23 44.51 -17.13 31.32
CA GLY A 23 43.13 -16.65 31.18
C GLY A 23 42.35 -17.39 30.08
N ALA A 24 41.47 -18.29 30.53
CA ALA A 24 40.26 -18.91 29.93
C ALA A 24 40.08 -19.06 28.40
N PRO A 25 39.44 -20.17 27.94
CA PRO A 25 39.05 -20.29 26.54
C PRO A 25 38.07 -19.17 26.17
N GLU A 26 38.25 -18.64 24.96
CA GLU A 26 37.40 -17.63 24.32
C GLU A 26 35.94 -17.99 24.54
N ALA A 27 35.26 -17.19 25.37
CA ALA A 27 33.81 -17.15 25.33
C ALA A 27 33.43 -16.77 23.90
N MET A 28 32.59 -17.60 23.28
CA MET A 28 31.88 -17.23 22.07
C MET A 28 31.32 -15.83 22.31
N LEU A 29 31.85 -14.84 21.57
CA LEU A 29 31.12 -13.62 21.36
C LEU A 29 29.80 -14.07 20.73
N GLU A 30 28.74 -14.06 21.54
CA GLU A 30 27.39 -14.01 21.02
C GLU A 30 27.43 -12.94 19.94
N ASP A 31 27.10 -13.37 18.73
CA ASP A 31 26.82 -12.48 17.62
C ASP A 31 25.79 -11.51 18.16
N GLY A 32 26.27 -10.31 18.49
CA GLY A 32 25.44 -9.25 19.01
C GLY A 32 24.43 -9.03 17.92
N THR A 33 23.23 -9.54 18.15
CA THR A 33 22.05 -9.15 17.41
C THR A 33 22.12 -7.64 17.40
N LEU A 34 22.43 -7.07 16.23
CA LEU A 34 22.08 -5.71 15.93
C LEU A 34 20.56 -5.72 16.07
N GLU A 35 20.09 -5.49 17.29
CA GLU A 35 18.77 -4.94 17.51
C GLU A 35 18.83 -3.60 16.78
N GLU A 36 18.47 -3.66 15.49
CA GLU A 36 17.86 -2.54 14.81
C GLU A 36 16.68 -2.17 15.71
N GLY A 37 16.94 -1.26 16.64
CA GLY A 37 15.98 -0.83 17.61
C GLY A 37 14.81 -0.29 16.83
N ALA A 38 13.77 -1.11 16.66
CA ALA A 38 12.51 -0.70 16.10
C ALA A 38 12.06 0.48 16.96
N GLN A 39 12.23 1.69 16.42
CA GLN A 39 11.76 2.90 17.08
C GLN A 39 10.27 2.71 17.32
N ALA A 40 9.83 3.03 18.54
CA ALA A 40 8.45 2.80 18.93
C ALA A 40 7.53 3.60 18.00
N LEU A 41 6.72 2.88 17.22
CA LEU A 41 5.64 3.43 16.41
C LEU A 41 4.87 4.48 17.23
N ILE A 42 4.63 5.65 16.67
CA ILE A 42 3.80 6.65 17.36
C ILE A 42 2.40 6.08 17.42
N SER A 43 1.91 5.82 18.63
CA SER A 43 0.60 5.23 18.83
C SER A 43 -0.51 6.16 18.32
N ALA A 44 -1.59 5.58 17.79
CA ALA A 44 -2.81 6.32 17.52
C ALA A 44 -3.34 7.01 18.80
N PRO A 45 -4.09 8.12 18.68
CA PRO A 45 -4.74 8.75 19.82
C PRO A 45 -5.56 7.74 20.66
N PRO A 46 -5.56 7.87 22.00
CA PRO A 46 -6.36 7.00 22.84
C PRO A 46 -7.84 7.14 22.50
N ILE A 47 -8.61 6.05 22.59
CA ILE A 47 -10.05 6.08 22.30
C ILE A 47 -10.77 6.75 23.48
N PRO A 48 -11.45 7.90 23.29
CA PRO A 48 -12.15 8.56 24.38
C PRO A 48 -13.46 7.86 24.73
N PRO A 49 -14.01 8.05 25.95
CA PRO A 49 -15.29 7.46 26.36
C PRO A 49 -16.48 7.84 25.48
N SER A 50 -16.40 8.98 24.78
CA SER A 50 -17.41 9.42 23.82
C SER A 50 -17.44 8.59 22.53
N GLY A 51 -16.37 7.81 22.26
CA GLY A 51 -16.18 7.12 20.99
C GLY A 51 -15.80 8.04 19.82
N ASN A 52 -15.65 9.34 20.04
CA ASN A 52 -15.27 10.32 19.02
C ASN A 52 -13.80 10.71 19.18
N ILE A 53 -12.93 10.24 18.30
CA ILE A 53 -11.47 10.44 18.43
C ILE A 53 -11.04 11.91 18.51
N ALA A 54 -11.86 12.85 17.99
CA ALA A 54 -11.61 14.28 18.09
C ALA A 54 -11.40 14.75 19.54
N ASP A 55 -12.07 14.12 20.51
CA ASP A 55 -11.99 14.48 21.93
C ASP A 55 -10.63 14.12 22.57
N SER A 56 -9.82 13.29 21.89
CA SER A 56 -8.44 12.97 22.29
C SER A 56 -7.39 13.80 21.53
N THR A 57 -7.82 14.82 20.81
CA THR A 57 -6.95 15.69 20.01
C THR A 57 -7.15 17.16 20.35
N THR A 58 -6.13 17.98 20.13
CA THR A 58 -6.30 19.43 20.10
C THR A 58 -6.64 19.85 18.67
N LEU A 59 -7.89 20.21 18.41
CA LEU A 59 -8.31 20.73 17.11
C LEU A 59 -7.61 22.07 16.80
N LYS A 60 -6.94 22.13 15.64
CA LYS A 60 -6.19 23.30 15.17
C LYS A 60 -6.87 24.06 14.04
N GLY A 61 -7.88 23.47 13.39
CA GLY A 61 -8.66 24.11 12.33
C GLY A 61 -8.61 23.34 11.02
N PRO A 62 -9.02 23.96 9.90
CA PRO A 62 -9.13 23.29 8.61
C PRO A 62 -7.79 23.14 7.90
N LEU A 63 -7.59 22.00 7.24
CA LEU A 63 -6.60 21.74 6.22
C LEU A 63 -7.29 21.73 4.87
N THR A 64 -6.88 22.61 3.95
CA THR A 64 -7.41 22.63 2.58
C THR A 64 -6.62 21.68 1.70
N ILE A 65 -7.31 20.98 0.79
CA ILE A 65 -6.64 20.18 -0.23
C ILE A 65 -5.88 21.12 -1.18
N GLY A 66 -4.60 20.79 -1.45
CA GLY A 66 -3.65 21.67 -2.14
C GLY A 66 -2.97 22.69 -1.22
N GLY A 67 -3.35 22.74 0.06
CA GLY A 67 -2.81 23.64 1.06
C GLY A 67 -1.90 22.94 2.08
N ALA A 68 -1.34 23.75 2.97
CA ALA A 68 -0.54 23.29 4.09
C ALA A 68 -0.81 24.14 5.33
N VAL A 69 -0.67 23.51 6.49
CA VAL A 69 -0.80 24.14 7.81
C VAL A 69 0.47 23.90 8.61
N ALA A 70 0.82 24.85 9.48
CA ALA A 70 1.93 24.70 10.40
C ALA A 70 1.44 24.24 11.77
N GLY A 71 2.22 23.40 12.43
CA GLY A 71 2.00 22.95 13.80
C GLY A 71 3.19 23.31 14.68
N TYR A 72 2.87 23.79 15.89
CA TYR A 72 3.84 24.21 16.91
C TYR A 72 3.49 23.53 18.24
N PRO A 73 3.93 22.29 18.47
CA PRO A 73 3.68 21.59 19.72
C PRO A 73 4.36 22.27 20.91
N THR A 74 3.59 22.53 21.96
CA THR A 74 4.08 23.09 23.23
C THR A 74 4.02 22.08 24.38
N THR A 75 3.54 20.87 24.12
CA THR A 75 3.37 19.77 25.09
C THR A 75 3.80 18.44 24.47
N PHE A 76 4.13 17.44 25.29
CA PHE A 76 4.48 16.10 24.83
C PHE A 76 4.11 15.00 25.85
N PRO A 77 3.64 13.82 25.38
CA PRO A 77 3.17 13.52 24.02
C PRO A 77 1.85 14.27 23.71
N GLY A 78 1.49 14.39 22.42
CA GLY A 78 0.25 15.08 22.06
C GLY A 78 -0.22 14.81 20.63
N TYR A 79 -1.45 15.26 20.35
CA TYR A 79 -2.12 15.07 19.06
C TYR A 79 -2.77 16.38 18.61
N PHE A 80 -2.46 16.81 17.39
CA PHE A 80 -3.15 17.92 16.74
C PHE A 80 -4.11 17.39 15.67
N GLY A 81 -5.37 17.81 15.74
CA GLY A 81 -6.41 17.44 14.79
C GLY A 81 -6.70 18.57 13.79
N TYR A 82 -6.84 18.23 12.52
CA TYR A 82 -7.18 19.15 11.44
C TYR A 82 -8.38 18.62 10.65
N THR A 83 -9.35 19.48 10.37
CA THR A 83 -10.52 19.08 9.57
C THR A 83 -10.23 19.18 8.09
N LEU A 84 -10.67 18.20 7.30
CA LEU A 84 -10.40 18.11 5.86
C LEU A 84 -11.68 17.79 5.13
N GLN A 85 -12.16 18.70 4.29
CA GLN A 85 -13.30 18.45 3.43
C GLN A 85 -12.86 17.69 2.19
N ALA A 86 -13.43 16.52 1.94
CA ALA A 86 -13.08 15.69 0.79
C ALA A 86 -14.32 15.05 0.16
N ASN A 87 -14.27 14.90 -1.17
CA ASN A 87 -15.29 14.21 -1.94
C ASN A 87 -15.01 12.70 -1.96
N ALA A 88 -16.07 11.89 -2.09
CA ALA A 88 -15.93 10.48 -2.43
C ALA A 88 -15.09 10.35 -3.70
N GLY A 89 -14.14 9.42 -3.67
CA GLY A 89 -13.18 9.20 -4.73
C GLY A 89 -12.01 10.20 -4.78
N ALA A 90 -11.92 11.19 -3.88
CA ALA A 90 -10.74 12.02 -3.78
C ALA A 90 -9.50 11.15 -3.47
N GLN A 91 -8.39 11.42 -4.14
CA GLN A 91 -7.13 10.74 -3.88
C GLN A 91 -6.10 11.74 -3.37
N LEU A 92 -5.65 11.55 -2.13
CA LEU A 92 -4.87 12.52 -1.38
C LEU A 92 -3.55 11.93 -0.94
N ALA A 93 -2.50 12.76 -0.92
CA ALA A 93 -1.30 12.55 -0.14
C ALA A 93 -1.37 13.48 1.06
N LEU A 94 -1.08 12.94 2.24
CA LEU A 94 -0.89 13.73 3.44
C LEU A 94 0.55 13.54 3.88
N GLU A 95 1.29 14.63 4.06
CA GLU A 95 2.72 14.56 4.36
C GLU A 95 3.09 15.57 5.43
N VAL A 96 3.84 15.09 6.42
CA VAL A 96 4.46 15.93 7.43
C VAL A 96 5.90 16.23 7.01
N THR A 97 6.26 17.50 7.05
CA THR A 97 7.63 17.98 6.76
C THR A 97 8.12 18.89 7.87
N HIS A 98 9.45 18.94 8.08
CA HIS A 98 10.03 19.89 9.02
C HIS A 98 9.80 21.33 8.58
N LEU A 99 9.55 22.21 9.56
CA LEU A 99 9.75 23.65 9.42
C LEU A 99 10.93 24.07 10.31
N GLY A 100 11.84 24.88 9.77
CA GLY A 100 13.01 25.36 10.49
C GLY A 100 13.93 24.24 11.01
N SER A 101 14.57 24.47 12.15
CA SER A 101 15.48 23.51 12.80
C SER A 101 14.73 22.52 13.69
N SER A 102 13.93 21.64 13.08
CA SER A 102 13.10 20.65 13.79
C SER A 102 13.66 19.23 13.70
N MET A 103 15.00 19.10 13.68
CA MET A 103 15.66 17.78 13.63
C MET A 103 15.18 16.86 14.76
N TYR A 104 15.10 15.56 14.47
CA TYR A 104 14.60 14.53 15.39
C TYR A 104 13.14 14.70 15.79
N LEU A 105 12.35 15.48 15.03
CA LEU A 105 10.92 15.43 15.18
C LEU A 105 10.44 14.07 14.67
N ASP A 106 9.67 13.39 15.49
CA ASP A 106 9.06 12.12 15.20
C ASP A 106 7.54 12.32 15.23
N THR A 107 6.86 11.90 14.17
CA THR A 107 5.41 12.09 14.03
C THR A 107 4.69 10.81 13.66
N GLY A 108 3.43 10.71 14.04
CA GLY A 108 2.47 9.75 13.47
C GLY A 108 1.37 10.52 12.74
N LEU A 109 0.86 9.97 11.64
CA LEU A 109 -0.20 10.56 10.85
C LEU A 109 -1.36 9.59 10.72
N PHE A 110 -2.54 10.05 11.12
CA PHE A 110 -3.75 9.24 11.19
C PHE A 110 -4.89 9.96 10.49
N LEU A 111 -5.76 9.21 9.83
CA LEU A 111 -6.95 9.73 9.17
C LEU A 111 -8.19 9.00 9.68
N TYR A 112 -9.20 9.76 10.10
CA TYR A 112 -10.47 9.26 10.62
C TYR A 112 -11.67 9.88 9.89
N GLY A 113 -12.82 9.24 10.00
CA GLY A 113 -14.09 9.72 9.48
C GLY A 113 -14.58 8.99 8.21
N PRO A 114 -15.54 9.58 7.47
CA PRO A 114 -16.02 10.95 7.61
C PRO A 114 -16.87 11.16 8.88
N LYS A 115 -17.03 12.42 9.27
CA LYS A 115 -17.89 12.86 10.36
C LYS A 115 -19.34 12.42 10.11
N ASP A 116 -19.93 11.76 11.10
CA ASP A 116 -21.31 11.28 11.04
C ASP A 116 -22.33 12.39 11.34
N ALA A 117 -23.62 12.05 11.27
CA ALA A 117 -24.71 12.98 11.54
C ALA A 117 -24.76 13.50 13.00
N ASN A 118 -24.11 12.79 13.94
CA ASN A 118 -23.99 13.20 15.34
C ASN A 118 -22.75 14.07 15.58
N GLY A 119 -21.96 14.34 14.54
CA GLY A 119 -20.74 15.13 14.60
C GLY A 119 -19.49 14.35 15.03
N SER A 120 -19.56 13.02 15.10
CA SER A 120 -18.46 12.14 15.49
C SER A 120 -17.65 11.66 14.29
N TYR A 121 -16.32 11.59 14.41
CA TYR A 121 -15.46 10.95 13.42
C TYR A 121 -15.27 9.44 13.67
N GLY A 122 -15.89 8.92 14.73
CA GLY A 122 -15.67 7.57 15.23
C GLY A 122 -14.27 7.38 15.81
N SER A 123 -13.86 6.12 15.96
CA SER A 123 -12.54 5.71 16.45
C SER A 123 -11.81 4.76 15.49
N THR A 124 -12.46 4.34 14.40
CA THR A 124 -11.87 3.46 13.39
C THR A 124 -10.94 4.26 12.48
N LEU A 125 -9.69 3.82 12.38
CA LEU A 125 -8.70 4.38 11.46
C LEU A 125 -9.06 4.10 10.01
N HIS A 126 -9.02 5.13 9.17
CA HIS A 126 -9.12 5.02 7.72
C HIS A 126 -7.77 4.75 7.07
N ALA A 127 -6.73 5.45 7.53
CA ALA A 127 -5.34 5.25 7.10
C ALA A 127 -4.39 5.76 8.18
N GLN A 128 -3.19 5.17 8.26
CA GLN A 128 -2.12 5.66 9.12
C GLN A 128 -0.74 5.43 8.50
N ASP A 129 0.22 6.23 8.93
CA ASP A 129 1.64 6.07 8.67
C ASP A 129 2.43 6.80 9.76
N ASP A 130 3.65 6.38 10.09
CA ASP A 130 4.51 7.08 11.04
C ASP A 130 5.97 7.24 10.59
N ASP A 131 6.46 6.48 9.62
CA ASP A 131 7.88 6.50 9.22
C ASP A 131 8.15 6.57 7.71
N ALA A 132 7.14 6.69 6.85
CA ALA A 132 7.33 6.70 5.39
C ALA A 132 7.61 8.10 4.78
N GLY A 133 7.79 9.12 5.62
CA GLY A 133 8.02 10.51 5.23
C GLY A 133 9.50 10.93 5.21
N TYR A 134 9.74 12.23 5.35
CA TYR A 134 11.11 12.78 5.34
C TYR A 134 11.82 12.50 6.67
N GLY A 135 12.69 11.48 6.69
CA GLY A 135 13.36 11.03 7.93
C GLY A 135 12.38 10.24 8.79
N THR A 136 12.24 10.60 10.06
CA THR A 136 11.30 10.01 11.02
C THR A 136 9.92 10.69 11.00
N LEU A 137 9.54 11.26 9.87
CA LEU A 137 8.23 11.92 9.73
C LEU A 137 7.28 11.01 8.98
N SER A 138 6.00 11.28 9.13
CA SER A 138 4.95 10.45 8.54
C SER A 138 4.48 10.95 7.20
N LYS A 139 4.08 10.01 6.34
CA LYS A 139 3.49 10.25 5.04
C LYS A 139 2.47 9.19 4.65
N LEU A 140 1.23 9.63 4.45
CA LEU A 140 0.22 8.88 3.72
C LEU A 140 0.36 9.17 2.23
N GLY A 141 1.13 8.34 1.51
CA GLY A 141 1.52 8.60 0.12
C GLY A 141 0.39 8.51 -0.92
N LEU A 142 -0.68 7.77 -0.64
CA LEU A 142 -1.90 7.73 -1.45
C LEU A 142 -3.05 7.20 -0.59
N VAL A 143 -4.07 8.02 -0.37
CA VAL A 143 -5.32 7.65 0.29
C VAL A 143 -6.48 7.95 -0.62
N THR A 144 -7.35 6.96 -0.84
CA THR A 144 -8.63 7.16 -1.54
C THR A 144 -9.74 7.37 -0.51
N ILE A 145 -10.51 8.43 -0.70
CA ILE A 145 -11.61 8.83 0.17
C ILE A 145 -12.88 8.07 -0.25
N PRO A 146 -13.47 7.22 0.61
CA PRO A 146 -14.58 6.35 0.22
C PRO A 146 -15.93 7.08 0.16
N LYS A 147 -16.09 8.17 0.93
CA LYS A 147 -17.35 8.90 1.09
C LYS A 147 -17.11 10.41 1.13
N THR A 148 -18.02 11.19 0.57
CA THR A 148 -17.94 12.65 0.69
C THR A 148 -18.23 13.06 2.12
N GLY A 149 -17.40 13.94 2.69
CA GLY A 149 -17.62 14.48 4.02
C GLY A 149 -16.41 15.19 4.63
N GLU A 150 -16.56 15.56 5.89
CA GLU A 150 -15.49 16.11 6.72
C GLU A 150 -14.70 14.97 7.36
N TYR A 151 -13.40 14.93 7.14
CA TYR A 151 -12.48 13.97 7.75
C TYR A 151 -11.62 14.66 8.82
N LEU A 152 -11.06 13.87 9.72
CA LEU A 152 -10.11 14.34 10.72
C LEU A 152 -8.73 13.76 10.44
N VAL A 153 -7.79 14.64 10.10
CA VAL A 153 -6.36 14.33 9.98
C VAL A 153 -5.70 14.62 11.33
N VAL A 154 -5.02 13.65 11.89
CA VAL A 154 -4.37 13.78 13.20
C VAL A 154 -2.87 13.60 13.03
N VAL A 155 -2.11 14.55 13.56
CA VAL A 155 -0.65 14.46 13.71
C VAL A 155 -0.34 14.18 15.17
N GLY A 156 0.13 12.97 15.46
CA GLY A 156 0.70 12.59 16.75
C GLY A 156 2.18 12.94 16.82
N PHE A 157 2.67 13.24 18.03
CA PHE A 157 4.07 13.58 18.25
C PHE A 157 4.51 13.24 19.67
N VAL A 158 5.77 12.79 19.80
CA VAL A 158 6.37 12.41 21.10
C VAL A 158 7.57 13.25 21.51
N ASN A 159 8.33 13.82 20.55
CA ASN A 159 9.54 14.60 20.80
C ASN A 159 9.50 15.98 20.11
N ALA A 160 8.44 16.75 20.37
CA ALA A 160 8.10 17.93 19.55
C ALA A 160 8.15 19.30 20.23
N VAL A 161 8.60 19.39 21.49
CA VAL A 161 8.77 20.68 22.18
C VAL A 161 9.71 21.58 21.41
N ASP A 162 9.28 22.82 21.20
CA ASP A 162 10.00 23.86 20.44
C ASP A 162 10.30 23.49 18.98
N LYS A 163 9.68 22.42 18.48
CA LYS A 163 9.75 22.00 17.08
C LYS A 163 8.54 22.47 16.31
N GLN A 164 8.68 22.46 15.00
CA GLN A 164 7.68 22.95 14.06
C GLN A 164 7.57 21.97 12.91
N PHE A 165 6.34 21.69 12.53
CA PHE A 165 6.06 20.89 11.36
C PHE A 165 5.11 21.60 10.42
N ARG A 166 5.14 21.18 9.16
CA ARG A 166 4.14 21.50 8.15
C ARG A 166 3.42 20.22 7.78
N LEU A 167 2.10 20.22 7.95
CA LEU A 167 1.22 19.20 7.40
C LEU A 167 0.67 19.72 6.06
N GLN A 168 0.87 18.97 4.99
CA GLN A 168 0.40 19.31 3.66
C GLN A 168 -0.62 18.26 3.17
N ALA A 169 -1.72 18.72 2.57
CA ALA A 169 -2.63 17.87 1.82
C ALA A 169 -2.43 18.12 0.32
N THR A 170 -1.96 17.11 -0.39
CA THR A 170 -1.75 17.16 -1.84
C THR A 170 -2.81 16.34 -2.54
N CYS A 171 -3.44 16.92 -3.54
CA CYS A 171 -4.36 16.20 -4.42
C CYS A 171 -3.54 15.39 -5.44
N ILE A 172 -3.66 14.06 -5.41
CA ILE A 172 -2.93 13.18 -6.33
C ILE A 172 -3.83 12.68 -7.47
N GLY A 173 -5.12 12.48 -7.19
CA GLY A 173 -6.17 12.26 -8.20
C GLY A 173 -6.92 13.56 -8.50
N GLY A 174 -7.80 13.59 -9.51
CA GLY A 174 -8.34 14.83 -10.07
C GLY A 174 -9.60 15.30 -9.36
N THR A 175 -10.31 14.35 -8.77
CA THR A 175 -11.60 14.54 -8.10
C THR A 175 -11.53 15.37 -6.82
N CYS A 176 -10.33 15.63 -6.30
CA CYS A 176 -10.11 16.57 -5.20
C CYS A 176 -9.77 18.00 -5.64
N LEU A 177 -9.63 18.27 -6.94
CA LEU A 177 -9.56 19.63 -7.47
C LEU A 177 -10.98 20.13 -7.78
N PRO A 178 -11.28 21.43 -7.57
CA PRO A 178 -12.60 21.99 -7.85
C PRO A 178 -12.99 21.98 -9.34
N ASN A 179 -12.06 21.66 -10.26
CA ASN A 179 -12.34 21.50 -11.69
C ASN A 179 -11.23 20.67 -12.39
N PRO A 180 -11.24 19.33 -12.27
CA PRO A 180 -10.25 18.52 -12.97
C PRO A 180 -10.41 18.66 -14.49
N GLN A 181 -9.29 18.62 -15.20
CA GLN A 181 -9.31 18.64 -16.67
C GLN A 181 -9.74 17.27 -17.22
N PRO A 182 -10.40 17.21 -18.40
CA PRO A 182 -10.67 15.94 -19.07
C PRO A 182 -9.39 15.15 -19.32
N ALA A 183 -9.49 13.82 -19.31
CA ALA A 183 -8.35 12.96 -19.60
C ALA A 183 -7.87 13.17 -21.05
N PRO A 184 -6.55 13.35 -21.30
CA PRO A 184 -6.03 13.41 -22.65
C PRO A 184 -6.25 12.08 -23.38
N ALA A 185 -6.34 12.13 -24.70
CA ALA A 185 -6.42 10.93 -25.52
C ALA A 185 -5.21 10.02 -25.25
N GLY A 186 -5.46 8.76 -24.92
CA GLY A 186 -4.41 7.79 -24.60
C GLY A 186 -3.86 7.84 -23.17
N ALA A 187 -4.51 8.57 -22.24
CA ALA A 187 -4.13 8.53 -20.83
C ALA A 187 -4.01 7.08 -20.31
N THR A 188 -2.88 6.77 -19.68
CA THR A 188 -2.56 5.45 -19.15
C THR A 188 -2.68 5.42 -17.63
N LEU A 189 -3.16 4.29 -17.09
CA LEU A 189 -3.16 4.09 -15.64
C LEU A 189 -1.78 3.65 -15.15
N THR A 190 -1.32 4.28 -14.08
CA THR A 190 -0.17 3.82 -13.30
C THR A 190 -0.68 3.19 -12.03
N TYR A 191 -0.18 2.00 -11.71
CA TYR A 191 -0.66 1.20 -10.59
C TYR A 191 0.32 1.20 -9.42
N VAL A 192 -0.26 1.24 -8.22
CA VAL A 192 0.40 0.89 -6.97
C VAL A 192 -0.27 -0.39 -6.47
N GLU A 193 0.49 -1.47 -6.35
CA GLU A 193 -0.02 -2.71 -5.78
C GLU A 193 -0.15 -2.56 -4.27
N GLN A 194 -1.30 -2.99 -3.74
CA GLN A 194 -1.61 -2.97 -2.32
C GLN A 194 -1.92 -4.39 -1.86
N PRO A 195 -1.59 -4.76 -0.61
CA PRO A 195 -1.93 -6.07 -0.09
C PRO A 195 -3.45 -6.30 -0.09
N LEU A 196 -3.84 -7.57 -0.20
CA LEU A 196 -5.22 -7.98 0.01
C LEU A 196 -5.57 -7.87 1.50
N THR A 197 -6.86 -7.71 1.81
CA THR A 197 -7.31 -7.84 3.20
C THR A 197 -7.19 -9.29 3.66
N GLU A 198 -6.97 -9.50 4.96
CA GLU A 198 -6.88 -10.85 5.54
C GLU A 198 -8.09 -11.72 5.19
N ARG A 199 -9.30 -11.14 5.22
CA ARG A 199 -10.55 -11.85 4.85
C ARG A 199 -10.52 -12.36 3.41
N LEU A 200 -10.08 -11.53 2.46
CA LEU A 200 -10.04 -11.93 1.05
C LEU A 200 -8.90 -12.91 0.79
N GLN A 201 -7.74 -12.70 1.42
CA GLN A 201 -6.60 -13.60 1.33
C GLN A 201 -6.97 -14.99 1.85
N TYR A 202 -7.59 -15.07 3.03
CA TYR A 202 -8.07 -16.32 3.61
C TYR A 202 -9.08 -17.06 2.71
N ALA A 203 -10.02 -16.33 2.10
CA ALA A 203 -10.99 -16.92 1.19
C ALA A 203 -10.32 -17.49 -0.08
N LEU A 204 -9.32 -16.78 -0.62
CA LEU A 204 -8.54 -17.22 -1.78
C LEU A 204 -7.74 -18.48 -1.45
N ASP A 205 -7.03 -18.47 -0.32
CA ASP A 205 -6.21 -19.60 0.11
C ASP A 205 -7.07 -20.84 0.39
N THR A 206 -8.21 -20.67 1.06
CA THR A 206 -9.17 -21.76 1.29
C THR A 206 -9.64 -22.37 -0.03
N ALA A 207 -10.03 -21.54 -1.01
CA ALA A 207 -10.49 -22.03 -2.30
C ALA A 207 -9.39 -22.74 -3.10
N ASN A 208 -8.14 -22.29 -3.00
CA ASN A 208 -6.98 -22.91 -3.65
C ASN A 208 -6.61 -24.29 -3.07
N THR A 209 -7.08 -24.64 -1.87
CA THR A 209 -6.85 -25.98 -1.30
C THR A 209 -7.85 -27.05 -1.77
N VAL A 210 -8.92 -26.65 -2.45
CA VAL A 210 -10.01 -27.57 -2.84
C VAL A 210 -9.59 -28.54 -3.94
N ARG A 211 -8.78 -28.09 -4.91
CA ARG A 211 -8.29 -28.91 -6.04
C ARG A 211 -6.89 -28.49 -6.44
N GLU A 212 -6.01 -29.46 -6.67
CA GLU A 212 -4.63 -29.20 -7.10
C GLU A 212 -4.55 -28.75 -8.57
N ASP A 213 -5.50 -29.19 -9.40
CA ASP A 213 -5.53 -28.87 -10.83
C ASP A 213 -6.13 -27.50 -11.16
N MET A 214 -6.64 -26.80 -10.15
CA MET A 214 -7.29 -25.50 -10.29
C MET A 214 -6.80 -24.51 -9.25
N VAL A 215 -6.09 -23.48 -9.70
CA VAL A 215 -5.49 -22.46 -8.82
C VAL A 215 -5.87 -21.07 -9.31
N SER A 216 -6.14 -20.16 -8.38
CA SER A 216 -6.40 -18.75 -8.68
C SER A 216 -5.48 -17.79 -7.93
N TYR A 217 -5.36 -16.60 -8.48
CA TYR A 217 -4.64 -15.47 -7.91
C TYR A 217 -5.51 -14.23 -7.97
N VAL A 218 -5.45 -13.40 -6.93
CA VAL A 218 -6.08 -12.07 -6.91
C VAL A 218 -4.99 -11.05 -6.60
N ARG A 219 -5.00 -9.93 -7.32
CA ARG A 219 -4.19 -8.75 -6.99
C ARG A 219 -5.06 -7.52 -6.90
N ARG A 220 -4.70 -6.62 -6.01
CA ARG A 220 -5.29 -5.29 -5.90
C ARG A 220 -4.31 -4.25 -6.42
N LEU A 221 -4.74 -3.53 -7.44
CA LEU A 221 -3.99 -2.42 -8.02
C LEU A 221 -4.79 -1.14 -7.80
N ASP A 222 -4.27 -0.25 -6.96
CA ASP A 222 -4.83 1.10 -6.83
C ASP A 222 -4.19 1.97 -7.91
N TYR A 223 -4.96 2.85 -8.54
CA TYR A 223 -4.43 3.77 -9.56
C TYR A 223 -4.77 5.20 -9.25
N GLN A 224 -3.94 6.12 -9.73
CA GLN A 224 -4.23 7.55 -9.66
C GLN A 224 -5.00 8.00 -10.91
N TRP A 225 -5.98 8.88 -10.73
CA TRP A 225 -6.73 9.44 -11.85
C TRP A 225 -6.92 10.96 -11.70
N PRO A 226 -5.97 11.76 -12.21
CA PRO A 226 -5.96 13.23 -12.06
C PRO A 226 -7.00 13.97 -12.93
N TYR A 227 -7.93 13.25 -13.58
CA TYR A 227 -8.79 13.78 -14.62
C TYR A 227 -10.27 13.82 -14.22
N ALA A 228 -11.05 14.61 -14.96
CA ALA A 228 -12.50 14.58 -14.86
C ALA A 228 -13.05 13.24 -15.38
N GLY A 229 -14.17 12.81 -14.78
CA GLY A 229 -14.80 11.53 -15.11
C GLY A 229 -14.03 10.33 -14.57
N GLU A 230 -14.38 9.16 -15.09
CA GLU A 230 -13.86 7.87 -14.63
C GLU A 230 -12.85 7.29 -15.63
N ALA A 231 -11.90 6.50 -15.13
CA ALA A 231 -11.07 5.66 -15.99
C ALA A 231 -11.95 4.62 -16.71
N THR A 232 -11.56 4.23 -17.92
CA THR A 232 -12.30 3.23 -18.70
C THR A 232 -11.74 1.82 -18.53
N LEU A 233 -12.59 0.80 -18.70
CA LEU A 233 -12.17 -0.61 -18.68
C LEU A 233 -11.05 -0.92 -19.69
N ASN A 234 -11.05 -0.27 -20.86
CA ASN A 234 -9.99 -0.46 -21.85
C ASN A 234 -8.65 0.11 -21.39
N GLN A 235 -8.63 1.27 -20.72
CA GLN A 235 -7.41 1.82 -20.13
C GLN A 235 -6.87 0.92 -19.03
N ALA A 236 -7.77 0.43 -18.16
CA ALA A 236 -7.40 -0.50 -17.11
C ALA A 236 -6.81 -1.80 -17.67
N ALA A 237 -7.50 -2.43 -18.62
CA ALA A 237 -7.03 -3.66 -19.21
C ALA A 237 -5.72 -3.48 -20.00
N ALA A 238 -5.55 -2.38 -20.72
CA ALA A 238 -4.31 -2.08 -21.44
C ALA A 238 -3.13 -1.93 -20.47
N ALA A 239 -3.29 -1.20 -19.36
CA ALA A 239 -2.24 -1.02 -18.36
C ALA A 239 -1.91 -2.33 -17.62
N VAL A 240 -2.91 -3.19 -17.35
CA VAL A 240 -2.65 -4.54 -16.81
C VAL A 240 -1.84 -5.36 -17.82
N LEU A 241 -2.30 -5.45 -19.08
CA LEU A 241 -1.61 -6.21 -20.12
C LEU A 241 -0.21 -5.67 -20.43
N ALA A 242 0.08 -4.40 -20.20
CA ALA A 242 1.41 -3.81 -20.36
C ALA A 242 2.45 -4.41 -19.40
N GLN A 243 2.03 -4.94 -18.24
CA GLN A 243 2.92 -5.63 -17.31
C GLN A 243 3.45 -6.94 -17.92
N SER A 244 4.76 -7.19 -17.82
CA SER A 244 5.43 -8.35 -18.45
C SER A 244 4.79 -9.69 -18.09
N ARG A 245 4.26 -9.82 -16.86
CA ARG A 245 3.63 -11.04 -16.36
C ARG A 245 2.35 -11.44 -17.10
N TYR A 246 1.66 -10.48 -17.73
CA TYR A 246 0.42 -10.73 -18.48
C TYR A 246 0.63 -10.73 -20.00
N SER A 247 1.90 -10.75 -20.45
CA SER A 247 2.25 -10.76 -21.88
C SER A 247 1.56 -11.86 -22.67
N GLY A 248 1.40 -13.06 -22.08
CA GLY A 248 0.73 -14.19 -22.74
C GLY A 248 -0.78 -14.01 -22.98
N TYR A 249 -1.43 -12.99 -22.41
CA TYR A 249 -2.84 -12.66 -22.68
C TYR A 249 -3.03 -11.67 -23.83
N ARG A 250 -1.96 -11.01 -24.28
CA ARG A 250 -2.02 -10.01 -25.37
C ARG A 250 -2.44 -10.59 -26.72
N GLY A 251 -2.27 -11.90 -26.88
CA GLY A 251 -2.64 -12.64 -28.09
C GLY A 251 -4.05 -13.23 -28.07
N ASP A 252 -4.87 -12.95 -27.06
CA ASP A 252 -6.27 -13.40 -27.03
C ASP A 252 -7.04 -12.79 -28.22
N PRO A 253 -7.55 -13.60 -29.17
CA PRO A 253 -8.24 -13.10 -30.36
C PRO A 253 -9.65 -12.58 -30.05
N ALA A 254 -10.23 -12.92 -28.90
CA ALA A 254 -11.61 -12.60 -28.58
C ALA A 254 -11.83 -12.28 -27.08
N PRO A 255 -11.20 -11.21 -26.56
CA PRO A 255 -11.46 -10.77 -25.20
C PRO A 255 -12.91 -10.27 -25.07
N VAL A 256 -13.55 -10.62 -23.96
CA VAL A 256 -14.98 -10.34 -23.74
C VAL A 256 -15.18 -9.38 -22.57
N VAL A 257 -16.15 -8.48 -22.70
CA VAL A 257 -16.67 -7.69 -21.57
C VAL A 257 -17.79 -8.49 -20.93
N LEU A 258 -17.76 -8.59 -19.60
CA LEU A 258 -18.71 -9.39 -18.82
C LEU A 258 -19.44 -8.51 -17.81
N THR A 259 -20.69 -8.84 -17.55
CA THR A 259 -21.38 -8.46 -16.32
C THR A 259 -20.81 -9.21 -15.12
N LEU A 260 -21.07 -8.73 -13.90
CA LEU A 260 -20.68 -9.44 -12.67
C LEU A 260 -21.29 -10.85 -12.59
N THR A 261 -22.53 -11.02 -13.06
CA THR A 261 -23.21 -12.32 -13.13
C THR A 261 -22.51 -13.27 -14.09
N GLU A 262 -22.14 -12.80 -15.28
CA GLU A 262 -21.41 -13.61 -16.26
C GLU A 262 -20.00 -13.97 -15.78
N MET A 263 -19.30 -13.04 -15.10
CA MET A 263 -18.04 -13.34 -14.43
C MET A 263 -18.22 -14.45 -13.40
N SER A 264 -19.18 -14.31 -12.48
CA SER A 264 -19.47 -15.32 -11.44
C SER A 264 -19.79 -16.70 -12.05
N ASN A 265 -20.54 -16.73 -13.15
CA ASN A 265 -20.85 -17.98 -13.85
C ASN A 265 -19.63 -18.61 -14.53
N ALA A 266 -18.66 -17.81 -14.98
CA ALA A 266 -17.42 -18.28 -15.59
C ALA A 266 -16.33 -18.66 -14.58
N MET A 267 -16.48 -18.28 -13.30
CA MET A 267 -15.57 -18.69 -12.24
C MET A 267 -15.76 -20.17 -11.89
N PHE A 268 -14.66 -20.86 -11.56
CA PHE A 268 -14.78 -22.22 -10.98
C PHE A 268 -15.53 -22.16 -9.66
N LEU A 269 -16.26 -23.24 -9.35
CA LEU A 269 -17.23 -23.29 -8.25
C LEU A 269 -16.62 -22.86 -6.91
N GLN A 270 -15.41 -23.31 -6.60
CA GLN A 270 -14.69 -22.99 -5.38
C GLN A 270 -14.29 -21.51 -5.27
N PHE A 271 -14.13 -20.81 -6.40
CA PHE A 271 -13.72 -19.40 -6.44
C PHE A 271 -14.91 -18.44 -6.51
N LYS A 272 -16.13 -18.88 -6.83
CA LYS A 272 -17.33 -18.02 -6.88
C LYS A 272 -17.54 -17.16 -5.62
N PRO A 273 -17.29 -17.66 -4.39
CA PRO A 273 -17.41 -16.85 -3.18
C PRO A 273 -16.45 -15.66 -3.09
N LEU A 274 -15.37 -15.61 -3.90
CA LEU A 274 -14.44 -14.48 -3.90
C LEU A 274 -15.08 -13.21 -4.43
N LEU A 275 -15.97 -13.31 -5.43
CA LEU A 275 -16.57 -12.15 -6.07
C LEU A 275 -17.33 -11.24 -5.08
N PRO A 276 -18.29 -11.73 -4.28
CA PRO A 276 -18.95 -10.88 -3.29
C PRO A 276 -17.97 -10.32 -2.25
N VAL A 277 -16.96 -11.07 -1.81
CA VAL A 277 -15.95 -10.58 -0.84
C VAL A 277 -15.13 -9.45 -1.45
N MET A 278 -14.71 -9.57 -2.71
CA MET A 278 -13.99 -8.52 -3.43
C MET A 278 -14.81 -7.23 -3.52
N LEU A 279 -16.09 -7.35 -3.89
CA LEU A 279 -16.98 -6.20 -4.04
C LEU A 279 -17.29 -5.53 -2.69
N GLU A 280 -17.61 -6.31 -1.66
CA GLU A 280 -17.85 -5.81 -0.31
C GLU A 280 -16.63 -5.06 0.26
N THR A 281 -15.43 -5.57 -0.02
CA THR A 281 -14.18 -5.02 0.53
C THR A 281 -13.72 -3.76 -0.20
N TYR A 282 -13.85 -3.72 -1.53
CA TYR A 282 -13.14 -2.74 -2.35
C TYR A 282 -14.03 -1.82 -3.17
N SER A 283 -15.32 -2.12 -3.30
CA SER A 283 -16.26 -1.24 -3.97
C SER A 283 -16.90 -0.27 -2.99
N ASN A 284 -17.34 0.88 -3.50
CA ASN A 284 -18.20 1.79 -2.76
C ASN A 284 -19.68 1.36 -2.72
N GLY A 285 -20.03 0.26 -3.39
CA GLY A 285 -21.39 -0.30 -3.42
C GLY A 285 -22.37 0.40 -4.36
N THR A 286 -21.98 1.52 -4.98
CA THR A 286 -22.82 2.31 -5.90
C THR A 286 -22.21 2.48 -7.29
N GLU A 287 -20.91 2.23 -7.44
CA GLU A 287 -20.20 2.35 -8.71
C GLU A 287 -20.57 1.22 -9.68
N THR A 288 -20.53 1.53 -10.97
CA THR A 288 -20.72 0.51 -12.02
C THR A 288 -19.41 -0.23 -12.23
N VAL A 289 -19.29 -1.42 -11.63
CA VAL A 289 -18.12 -2.29 -11.80
C VAL A 289 -18.10 -2.86 -13.21
N GLN A 290 -16.94 -2.78 -13.86
CA GLN A 290 -16.75 -3.20 -15.25
C GLN A 290 -15.75 -4.36 -15.31
N VAL A 291 -16.02 -5.40 -16.10
CA VAL A 291 -15.17 -6.60 -16.16
C VAL A 291 -14.77 -6.90 -17.60
N LYS A 292 -13.48 -7.13 -17.83
CA LYS A 292 -12.97 -7.68 -19.08
C LYS A 292 -12.24 -8.99 -18.83
N ARG A 293 -12.58 -10.04 -19.58
CA ARG A 293 -11.92 -11.33 -19.50
C ARG A 293 -11.03 -11.55 -20.72
N TYR A 294 -9.81 -11.99 -20.46
CA TYR A 294 -8.88 -12.53 -21.43
C TYR A 294 -8.70 -14.02 -21.19
N TYR A 295 -8.46 -14.76 -22.27
CA TYR A 295 -8.26 -16.19 -22.24
C TYR A 295 -6.98 -16.57 -22.98
N ARG A 296 -6.29 -17.58 -22.46
CA ARG A 296 -5.23 -18.26 -23.20
C ARG A 296 -5.21 -19.74 -22.87
N THR A 297 -4.76 -20.52 -23.83
CA THR A 297 -4.42 -21.93 -23.65
C THR A 297 -3.00 -22.17 -24.16
N PHE A 298 -2.29 -23.08 -23.52
CA PHE A 298 -1.00 -23.56 -24.00
C PHE A 298 -0.75 -24.97 -23.46
N SER A 299 -0.08 -25.78 -24.27
CA SER A 299 0.35 -27.12 -23.87
C SER A 299 1.65 -27.03 -23.06
N THR A 300 1.72 -27.82 -21.99
CA THR A 300 2.91 -28.01 -21.12
C THR A 300 3.57 -29.37 -21.35
N GLY A 301 3.02 -30.20 -22.23
CA GLY A 301 3.53 -31.52 -22.58
C GLY A 301 2.51 -32.30 -23.43
N PRO A 302 2.86 -33.52 -23.90
CA PRO A 302 2.03 -34.30 -24.82
C PRO A 302 0.57 -34.53 -24.38
N ASN A 303 0.29 -34.47 -23.08
CA ASN A 303 -1.05 -34.64 -22.49
C ASN A 303 -1.35 -33.59 -21.40
N GLY A 304 -0.75 -32.39 -21.47
CA GLY A 304 -0.84 -31.41 -20.38
C GLY A 304 -1.28 -30.04 -20.87
N ASP A 305 -2.56 -29.85 -21.13
CA ASP A 305 -3.07 -28.52 -21.48
C ASP A 305 -3.28 -27.64 -20.25
N ASN A 306 -2.95 -26.36 -20.38
CA ASN A 306 -3.18 -25.33 -19.37
C ASN A 306 -4.14 -24.29 -19.92
N TRP A 307 -5.26 -24.09 -19.22
CA TRP A 307 -6.24 -23.07 -19.52
C TRP A 307 -6.17 -21.96 -18.49
N ARG A 308 -6.04 -20.71 -18.92
CA ARG A 308 -6.02 -19.57 -18.01
C ARG A 308 -6.98 -18.48 -18.45
N TRP A 309 -7.67 -17.93 -17.46
CA TRP A 309 -8.56 -16.80 -17.63
C TRP A 309 -8.11 -15.66 -16.73
N LEU A 310 -7.88 -14.50 -17.33
CA LEU A 310 -7.54 -13.26 -16.65
C LEU A 310 -8.75 -12.34 -16.68
N TYR A 311 -9.22 -11.94 -15.51
CA TYR A 311 -10.29 -10.98 -15.32
C TYR A 311 -9.68 -9.67 -14.83
N VAL A 312 -9.89 -8.61 -15.59
CA VAL A 312 -9.61 -7.24 -15.19
C VAL A 312 -10.92 -6.63 -14.73
N VAL A 313 -11.05 -6.42 -13.42
CA VAL A 313 -12.24 -5.86 -12.77
C VAL A 313 -11.93 -4.42 -12.38
N LEU A 314 -12.54 -3.47 -13.07
CA LEU A 314 -12.40 -2.04 -12.82
C LEU A 314 -13.48 -1.57 -11.85
N LEU A 315 -13.03 -0.93 -10.76
CA LEU A 315 -13.82 -0.18 -9.81
C LEU A 315 -13.51 1.31 -10.02
N PRO A 316 -14.25 1.99 -10.92
CA PRO A 316 -13.86 3.28 -11.45
C PRO A 316 -13.86 4.40 -10.40
N GLN A 317 -14.76 4.33 -9.41
CA GLN A 317 -14.93 5.37 -8.38
C GLN A 317 -14.12 5.06 -7.12
N SER A 318 -13.83 3.78 -6.89
CA SER A 318 -12.92 3.37 -5.81
C SER A 318 -11.45 3.42 -6.22
N TYR A 319 -11.18 3.71 -7.50
CA TYR A 319 -9.84 3.80 -8.10
C TYR A 319 -9.02 2.53 -7.95
N LYS A 320 -9.69 1.39 -8.17
CA LYS A 320 -9.07 0.07 -8.05
C LYS A 320 -9.27 -0.75 -9.29
N VAL A 321 -8.28 -1.56 -9.58
CA VAL A 321 -8.36 -2.66 -10.51
C VAL A 321 -8.03 -3.92 -9.74
N LEU A 322 -9.01 -4.83 -9.66
CA LEU A 322 -8.75 -6.18 -9.20
C LEU A 322 -8.37 -7.02 -10.40
N VAL A 323 -7.23 -7.67 -10.31
CA VAL A 323 -6.75 -8.61 -11.33
C VAL A 323 -6.92 -10.00 -10.78
N TYR A 324 -7.94 -10.70 -11.26
CA TYR A 324 -8.24 -12.07 -10.87
C TYR A 324 -7.83 -13.01 -12.00
N GLU A 325 -6.94 -13.96 -11.72
CA GLU A 325 -6.52 -14.98 -12.66
C GLU A 325 -6.94 -16.34 -12.11
N GLN A 326 -7.59 -17.17 -12.93
CA GLN A 326 -7.84 -18.57 -12.60
C GLN A 326 -7.19 -19.46 -13.65
N THR A 327 -6.56 -20.52 -13.20
CA THR A 327 -5.86 -21.51 -14.01
C THR A 327 -6.48 -22.87 -13.76
N ALA A 328 -6.65 -23.64 -14.83
CA ALA A 328 -6.85 -25.08 -14.77
C ALA A 328 -5.77 -25.77 -15.59
N HIS A 329 -5.38 -26.97 -15.18
CA HIS A 329 -4.52 -27.84 -15.98
C HIS A 329 -5.13 -29.23 -16.10
N GLU A 330 -4.84 -29.88 -17.21
CA GLU A 330 -5.15 -31.29 -17.43
C GLU A 330 -4.25 -32.16 -16.53
N ILE A 331 -4.85 -33.18 -15.89
CA ILE A 331 -4.16 -34.22 -15.10
C ILE A 331 -4.03 -35.49 -15.96
#